data_AF-A0A850KRL6-F1
#
_entry.id   AF-A0A850KRL6-F1
#
_cell.length_a   1.000
_cell.length_b   1.000
_cell.length_c   1.000
_cell.angle_alpha   90.00
_cell.angle_beta   90.00
_cell.angle_gamma   90.00
#
_symmetry.space_group_name_H-M   'P 1'
#
loop_
_entity.id
_entity.type
_entity.pdbx_description
1 polymer ?
#
loop_
_entity_poly.entity_id
_entity_poly.type
_entity_poly.pdbx_seq_one_letter_code
_entity_poly.pdbx_strand_id
1 'polypeptide(L)'
;MGNKFGKRAAHDFLQLAASIVKSKHQVLTRDAQARFYFQQFKFNFAAPDAVALRMKGNGIEWIDAFDMRYMTGALPRRKRNQLLAEIAFGATFFRNYWVIVEKRGALASSIAKDARFLELHSVGIAEVDLAKPDKVDILLKPELSPLPDRQGQAIREVMGQGIPDFVEF
;
A
#
# COMPACT_ATOMS: atom_id res chain seq x y z
N MET A 1 25.49 9.45 14.64
CA MET A 1 24.27 9.87 15.36
C MET A 1 23.09 9.77 14.41
N GLY A 2 22.17 8.83 14.63
CA GLY A 2 21.01 8.65 13.74
C GLY A 2 20.08 9.86 13.81
N ASN A 3 19.63 10.34 12.64
CA ASN A 3 18.77 11.51 12.49
C ASN A 3 17.40 11.28 13.16
N LYS A 4 17.28 11.62 14.46
CA LYS A 4 16.07 11.41 15.27
C LYS A 4 14.87 12.19 14.71
N PHE A 5 15.10 13.34 14.10
CA PHE A 5 14.05 14.17 13.50
C PHE A 5 13.38 13.48 12.31
N GLY A 6 14.16 12.86 11.43
CA GLY A 6 13.62 12.13 10.28
C GLY A 6 12.78 10.91 10.69
N LYS A 7 13.15 10.21 11.77
CA LYS A 7 12.38 9.06 12.28
C LYS A 7 11.02 9.47 12.83
N ARG A 8 10.95 10.58 13.57
CA ARG A 8 9.70 11.10 14.11
C ARG A 8 8.76 11.55 12.98
N ALA A 9 9.27 12.33 12.02
CA ALA A 9 8.48 12.78 10.88
C ALA A 9 7.94 11.61 10.04
N ALA A 10 8.73 10.56 9.82
CA ALA A 10 8.29 9.37 9.12
C ALA A 10 7.19 8.60 9.89
N HIS A 11 7.31 8.52 11.22
CA HIS A 11 6.29 7.90 12.06
C HIS A 11 4.98 8.71 12.05
N ASP A 12 5.08 10.04 12.19
CA ASP A 12 3.92 10.93 12.17
C ASP A 12 3.20 10.86 10.80
N PHE A 13 3.97 10.85 9.70
CA PHE A 13 3.43 10.62 8.36
C PHE A 13 2.69 9.29 8.28
N LEU A 14 3.30 8.20 8.76
CA LEU A 14 2.71 6.87 8.68
C LEU A 14 1.34 6.82 9.38
N GLN A 15 1.23 7.37 10.58
CA GLN A 15 -0.02 7.42 11.33
C GLN A 15 -1.10 8.26 10.63
N LEU A 16 -0.72 9.44 10.12
CA LEU A 16 -1.65 10.33 9.42
C LEU A 16 -2.10 9.74 8.08
N ALA A 17 -1.17 9.19 7.30
CA ALA A 17 -1.46 8.50 6.05
C ALA A 17 -2.40 7.31 6.29
N ALA A 18 -2.15 6.52 7.34
CA ALA A 18 -3.02 5.39 7.69
C ALA A 18 -4.45 5.85 8.03
N SER A 19 -4.61 6.96 8.75
CA SER A 19 -5.93 7.54 9.05
C SER A 19 -6.65 7.98 7.78
N ILE A 20 -5.95 8.70 6.88
CA ILE A 20 -6.49 9.16 5.60
C ILE A 20 -6.91 7.95 4.75
N VAL A 21 -6.00 6.99 4.56
CA VAL A 21 -6.25 5.78 3.77
C VAL A 21 -7.40 4.99 4.38
N LYS A 22 -7.47 4.82 5.71
CA LYS A 22 -8.62 4.18 6.37
C LYS A 22 -9.94 4.83 5.99
N SER A 23 -10.02 6.16 5.95
CA SER A 23 -11.24 6.88 5.56
C SER A 23 -11.55 6.80 4.05
N LYS A 24 -10.55 6.50 3.20
CA LYS A 24 -10.66 6.53 1.74
C LYS A 24 -10.42 5.19 1.05
N HIS A 25 -10.17 4.12 1.80
CA HIS A 25 -9.75 2.84 1.23
C HIS A 25 -10.79 2.31 0.24
N GLN A 26 -12.08 2.52 0.47
CA GLN A 26 -13.16 2.12 -0.45
C GLN A 26 -13.04 2.76 -1.85
N VAL A 27 -12.48 3.97 -1.94
CA VAL A 27 -12.19 4.63 -3.23
C VAL A 27 -11.00 3.96 -3.92
N LEU A 28 -9.97 3.61 -3.16
CA LEU A 28 -8.75 2.97 -3.65
C LEU A 28 -9.01 1.51 -4.08
N THR A 29 -9.74 0.76 -3.26
CA THR A 29 -10.11 -0.64 -3.52
C THR A 29 -11.27 -0.78 -4.51
N ARG A 30 -12.03 0.31 -4.73
CA ARG A 30 -13.30 0.35 -5.47
C ARG A 30 -14.34 -0.62 -4.91
N ASP A 31 -14.30 -0.86 -3.59
CA ASP A 31 -15.21 -1.78 -2.92
C ASP A 31 -15.59 -1.22 -1.54
N ALA A 32 -16.88 -0.91 -1.37
CA ALA A 32 -17.43 -0.38 -0.13
C ALA A 32 -17.49 -1.42 1.01
N GLN A 33 -17.43 -2.71 0.70
CA GLN A 33 -17.47 -3.79 1.68
C GLN A 33 -16.06 -4.27 2.08
N ALA A 34 -15.01 -3.66 1.52
CA ALA A 34 -13.65 -3.87 1.98
C ALA A 34 -13.48 -3.43 3.45
N ARG A 35 -12.67 -4.16 4.21
CA ARG A 35 -12.30 -3.81 5.59
C ARG A 35 -10.82 -3.50 5.65
N PHE A 36 -10.48 -2.39 6.29
CA PHE A 36 -9.11 -1.89 6.37
C PHE A 36 -8.44 -2.23 7.71
N TYR A 37 -7.22 -2.75 7.64
CA TYR A 37 -6.42 -3.17 8.79
C TYR A 37 -5.02 -2.57 8.71
N PHE A 38 -4.68 -1.71 9.67
CA PHE A 38 -3.37 -1.07 9.77
C PHE A 38 -2.48 -1.82 10.76
N GLN A 39 -1.29 -2.24 10.31
CA GLN A 39 -0.28 -2.97 11.11
C GLN A 39 -0.82 -4.22 11.84
N GLN A 40 -1.90 -4.81 11.34
CA GLN A 40 -2.55 -5.98 11.95
C GLN A 40 -1.88 -7.29 11.55
N PHE A 41 -1.36 -7.38 10.33
CA PHE A 41 -0.84 -8.61 9.76
C PHE A 41 0.65 -8.47 9.43
N LYS A 42 1.38 -9.57 9.61
CA LYS A 42 2.77 -9.70 9.19
C LYS A 42 2.86 -10.65 8.01
N PHE A 43 3.72 -10.35 7.06
CA PHE A 43 3.96 -11.20 5.91
C PHE A 43 5.44 -11.56 5.78
N ASN A 44 5.72 -12.71 5.18
CA ASN A 44 7.10 -13.22 5.09
C ASN A 44 7.94 -12.49 4.03
N PHE A 45 7.30 -12.08 2.93
CA PHE A 45 8.01 -11.58 1.74
C PHE A 45 7.63 -10.14 1.35
N ALA A 46 6.56 -9.60 1.93
CA ALA A 46 6.17 -8.21 1.76
C ALA A 46 6.00 -7.57 3.14
N ALA A 47 6.12 -6.25 3.21
CA ALA A 47 5.90 -5.51 4.45
C ALA A 47 5.00 -4.30 4.21
N PRO A 48 3.75 -4.51 3.75
CA PRO A 48 2.81 -3.41 3.66
C PRO A 48 2.48 -2.88 5.05
N ASP A 49 2.23 -1.59 5.16
CA ASP A 49 1.83 -0.95 6.42
C ASP A 49 0.37 -1.25 6.77
N ALA A 50 -0.47 -1.44 5.76
CA ALA A 50 -1.87 -1.81 5.92
C ALA A 50 -2.34 -2.74 4.80
N VAL A 51 -3.46 -3.40 5.05
CA VAL A 51 -4.18 -4.18 4.04
C VAL A 51 -5.66 -3.84 4.06
N ALA A 52 -6.33 -4.00 2.92
CA ALA A 52 -7.77 -4.07 2.84
C ALA A 52 -8.19 -5.48 2.38
N LEU A 53 -9.16 -6.05 3.08
CA LEU A 53 -9.65 -7.40 2.85
C LEU A 53 -11.09 -7.37 2.37
N ARG A 54 -11.41 -8.27 1.45
CA ARG A 54 -12.79 -8.60 1.10
C ARG A 54 -13.09 -10.05 1.43
N MET A 55 -14.17 -10.25 2.18
CA MET A 55 -14.66 -11.58 2.52
C MET A 55 -15.73 -12.02 1.53
N LYS A 56 -15.75 -13.33 1.25
CA LYS A 56 -16.80 -14.00 0.47
C LYS A 56 -17.04 -15.40 1.06
N GLY A 57 -18.23 -15.60 1.63
CA GLY A 57 -18.50 -16.77 2.46
C GLY A 57 -17.53 -16.82 3.64
N ASN A 58 -16.92 -17.98 3.86
CA ASN A 58 -16.01 -18.23 4.97
C ASN A 58 -14.53 -17.92 4.66
N GLY A 59 -14.25 -17.27 3.52
CA GLY A 59 -12.89 -17.02 3.05
C GLY A 59 -12.66 -15.58 2.60
N ILE A 60 -11.39 -15.27 2.38
CA ILE A 60 -10.94 -14.02 1.77
C ILE A 60 -11.03 -14.16 0.25
N GLU A 61 -11.78 -13.27 -0.40
CA GLU A 61 -11.86 -13.17 -1.86
C GLU A 61 -10.61 -12.50 -2.45
N TRP A 62 -10.16 -11.41 -1.82
CA TRP A 62 -8.95 -10.69 -2.24
C TRP A 62 -8.36 -9.85 -1.11
N ILE A 63 -7.09 -9.47 -1.31
CA ILE A 63 -6.31 -8.61 -0.41
C ILE A 63 -5.65 -7.50 -1.24
N ASP A 64 -5.89 -6.25 -0.87
CA ASP A 64 -5.12 -5.09 -1.35
C ASP A 64 -4.11 -4.68 -0.26
N ALA A 65 -2.91 -4.29 -0.67
CA ALA A 65 -1.86 -3.80 0.23
C ALA A 65 -1.68 -2.28 0.10
N PHE A 66 -1.25 -1.65 1.19
CA PHE A 66 -0.87 -0.24 1.23
C PHE A 66 0.52 -0.10 1.86
N ASP A 67 1.48 0.35 1.06
CA ASP A 67 2.86 0.70 1.45
C ASP A 67 2.96 2.22 1.55
N MET A 68 3.08 2.75 2.76
CA MET A 68 3.03 4.17 3.08
C MET A 68 4.45 4.72 3.25
N ARG A 69 4.96 5.42 2.25
CA ARG A 69 6.35 5.86 2.22
C ARG A 69 6.51 7.36 2.43
N TYR A 70 7.13 7.69 3.56
CA TYR A 70 7.66 9.03 3.79
C TYR A 70 8.93 9.24 2.94
N MET A 71 8.83 10.12 1.95
CA MET A 71 9.96 10.44 1.07
C MET A 71 10.19 11.94 1.02
N THR A 72 11.45 12.35 1.17
CA THR A 72 11.85 13.76 1.12
C THR A 72 12.85 13.97 -0.02
N GLY A 73 12.53 14.93 -0.89
CA GLY A 73 13.40 15.34 -1.99
C GLY A 73 13.61 14.28 -3.07
N ALA A 74 14.61 14.49 -3.92
CA ALA A 74 14.95 13.54 -4.98
C ALA A 74 15.65 12.30 -4.41
N LEU A 75 15.22 11.11 -4.85
CA LEU A 75 15.91 9.86 -4.53
C LEU A 75 17.11 9.64 -5.47
N PRO A 76 18.30 9.32 -4.96
CA PRO A 76 19.39 8.84 -5.79
C PRO A 76 18.96 7.63 -6.62
N ARG A 77 19.44 7.53 -7.87
CA ARG A 77 19.04 6.48 -8.83
C ARG A 77 19.06 5.07 -8.24
N ARG A 78 20.11 4.72 -7.49
CA ARG A 78 20.23 3.41 -6.82
C ARG A 78 19.08 3.15 -5.84
N LYS A 79 18.71 4.14 -5.01
CA LYS A 79 17.61 4.01 -4.05
C LYS A 79 16.26 3.93 -4.75
N ARG A 80 16.08 4.68 -5.83
CA ARG A 80 14.88 4.62 -6.67
C ARG A 80 14.71 3.24 -7.33
N ASN A 81 15.77 2.68 -7.90
CA ASN A 81 15.74 1.34 -8.48
C ASN A 81 15.42 0.27 -7.43
N GLN A 82 16.02 0.38 -6.24
CA GLN A 82 15.72 -0.54 -5.14
C GLN A 82 14.25 -0.44 -4.72
N LEU A 83 13.72 0.77 -4.56
CA LEU A 83 12.31 1.01 -4.25
C LEU A 83 11.39 0.36 -5.31
N LEU A 84 11.66 0.56 -6.60
CA LEU A 84 10.87 -0.03 -7.67
C LEU A 84 10.93 -1.56 -7.67
N ALA A 85 12.09 -2.15 -7.35
CA ALA A 85 12.22 -3.60 -7.21
C ALA A 85 11.43 -4.15 -6.01
N GLU A 86 11.47 -3.45 -4.86
CA GLU A 86 10.67 -3.79 -3.68
C GLU A 86 9.17 -3.73 -3.98
N ILE A 87 8.71 -2.67 -4.65
CA ILE A 87 7.31 -2.52 -5.09
C ILE A 87 6.92 -3.64 -6.05
N ALA A 88 7.72 -3.89 -7.09
CA ALA A 88 7.43 -4.91 -8.09
C ALA A 88 7.33 -6.30 -7.47
N PHE A 89 8.23 -6.63 -6.53
CA PHE A 89 8.20 -7.91 -5.83
C PHE A 89 7.00 -8.01 -4.88
N GLY A 90 6.78 -7.00 -4.04
CA GLY A 90 5.67 -6.95 -3.08
C GLY A 90 4.31 -7.03 -3.77
N ALA A 91 4.17 -6.38 -4.92
CA ALA A 91 2.93 -6.36 -5.68
C ALA A 91 2.47 -7.76 -6.15
N THR A 92 3.36 -8.74 -6.23
CA THR A 92 3.00 -10.11 -6.64
C THR A 92 2.07 -10.83 -5.66
N PHE A 93 1.99 -10.36 -4.40
CA PHE A 93 1.25 -11.03 -3.33
C PHE A 93 -0.16 -10.46 -3.09
N PHE A 94 -0.55 -9.39 -3.79
CA PHE A 94 -1.79 -8.66 -3.52
C PHE A 94 -2.52 -8.35 -4.82
N ARG A 95 -3.86 -8.27 -4.76
CA ARG A 95 -4.69 -7.91 -5.92
C ARG A 95 -4.26 -6.55 -6.46
N ASN A 96 -4.22 -5.55 -5.58
CA ASN A 96 -3.61 -4.25 -5.83
C ASN A 96 -2.56 -3.93 -4.77
N TYR A 97 -1.44 -3.34 -5.18
CA TYR A 97 -0.39 -2.85 -4.29
C TYR A 97 -0.30 -1.33 -4.39
N TRP A 98 -0.84 -0.65 -3.39
CA TRP A 98 -0.87 0.81 -3.33
C TRP A 98 0.38 1.36 -2.65
N VAL A 99 1.12 2.21 -3.35
CA VAL A 99 2.17 3.03 -2.76
C VAL A 99 1.57 4.40 -2.44
N ILE A 100 1.49 4.71 -1.15
CA ILE A 100 0.92 5.94 -0.62
C ILE A 100 2.06 6.85 -0.20
N VAL A 101 2.09 8.06 -0.74
CA VAL A 101 3.19 8.99 -0.50
C VAL A 101 2.66 10.37 -0.16
N GLU A 102 3.44 11.16 0.54
CA GLU A 102 3.05 12.53 0.82
C GLU A 102 3.13 13.40 -0.44
N LYS A 103 2.15 14.28 -0.65
CA LYS A 103 2.14 15.26 -1.73
C LYS A 103 3.24 16.31 -1.54
N ARG A 104 4.46 15.99 -1.96
CA ARG A 104 5.66 16.82 -1.84
C ARG A 104 6.49 16.80 -3.13
N GLY A 105 6.04 17.57 -4.11
CA GLY A 105 6.77 17.78 -5.37
C GLY A 105 6.63 16.62 -6.37
N ALA A 106 7.59 16.50 -7.30
CA ALA A 106 7.45 15.63 -8.47
C ALA A 106 7.85 14.16 -8.27
N LEU A 107 8.30 13.76 -7.06
CA LEU A 107 8.86 12.42 -6.85
C LEU A 107 7.83 11.32 -7.09
N ALA A 108 6.61 11.47 -6.54
CA ALA A 108 5.55 10.49 -6.69
C ALA A 108 5.16 10.30 -8.16
N SER A 109 5.00 11.39 -8.90
CA SER A 109 4.71 11.35 -10.35
C SER A 109 5.84 10.67 -11.13
N SER A 110 7.10 10.88 -10.71
CA SER A 110 8.25 10.21 -11.31
C SER A 110 8.27 8.71 -11.01
N ILE A 111 7.89 8.27 -9.82
CA ILE A 111 7.74 6.83 -9.49
C ILE A 111 6.58 6.24 -10.29
N ALA A 112 5.46 6.96 -10.43
CA ALA A 112 4.32 6.53 -11.24
C ALA A 112 4.66 6.32 -12.71
N LYS A 113 5.46 7.22 -13.28
CA LYS A 113 5.96 7.08 -14.65
C LYS A 113 6.83 5.82 -14.81
N ASP A 114 7.72 5.56 -13.86
CA ASP A 114 8.59 4.38 -13.92
C ASP A 114 7.81 3.08 -13.73
N ALA A 115 6.87 3.04 -12.76
CA ALA A 115 6.02 1.88 -12.54
C ALA A 115 5.20 1.55 -13.79
N ARG A 116 4.70 2.57 -14.51
CA ARG A 116 4.05 2.39 -15.82
C ARG A 116 5.02 1.88 -16.88
N PHE A 117 6.22 2.45 -16.98
CA PHE A 117 7.23 2.02 -17.96
C PHE A 117 7.71 0.57 -17.73
N LEU A 118 7.72 0.13 -16.47
CA LEU A 118 8.06 -1.23 -16.06
C LEU A 118 6.86 -2.18 -16.06
N GLU A 119 5.70 -1.75 -16.54
CA GLU A 119 4.50 -2.58 -16.67
C GLU A 119 4.04 -3.21 -15.34
N LEU A 120 4.17 -2.46 -14.23
CA LEU A 120 3.73 -2.90 -12.91
C LEU A 120 2.20 -2.75 -12.77
N HIS A 121 1.44 -3.56 -13.50
CA HIS A 121 0.00 -3.36 -13.69
C HIS A 121 -0.86 -3.49 -12.43
N SER A 122 -0.43 -4.24 -11.42
CA SER A 122 -1.14 -4.35 -10.14
C SER A 122 -0.77 -3.24 -9.15
N VAL A 123 0.13 -2.33 -9.51
CA VAL A 123 0.60 -1.25 -8.65
C VAL A 123 -0.25 0.00 -8.84
N GLY A 124 -0.77 0.52 -7.73
CA GLY A 124 -1.37 1.84 -7.65
C GLY A 124 -0.43 2.82 -6.96
N ILE A 125 -0.42 4.08 -7.38
CA ILE A 125 0.33 5.16 -6.71
C ILE A 125 -0.62 6.30 -6.44
N ALA A 126 -0.68 6.71 -5.17
CA ALA A 126 -1.50 7.82 -4.74
C ALA A 126 -0.74 8.76 -3.80
N GLU A 127 -1.08 10.03 -3.88
CA GLU A 127 -0.58 11.06 -2.98
C GLU A 127 -1.64 11.42 -1.94
N VAL A 128 -1.17 11.65 -0.72
CA VAL A 128 -1.97 12.24 0.37
C VAL A 128 -1.46 13.64 0.68
N ASP A 129 -2.38 14.58 0.77
CA ASP A 129 -2.11 15.92 1.29
C ASP A 129 -2.45 15.93 2.78
N LEU A 130 -1.43 15.98 3.64
CA LEU A 130 -1.65 15.98 5.09
C LEU A 130 -2.40 17.23 5.58
N ALA A 131 -2.39 18.32 4.81
CA ALA A 131 -3.17 19.52 5.11
C ALA A 131 -4.62 19.41 4.61
N LYS A 132 -4.91 18.49 3.69
CA LYS A 132 -6.24 18.22 3.11
C LYS A 132 -6.56 16.72 3.17
N PRO A 133 -6.78 16.19 4.39
CA PRO A 133 -6.93 14.75 4.62
C PRO A 133 -8.19 14.14 3.96
N ASP A 134 -9.09 14.97 3.45
CA ASP A 134 -10.29 14.57 2.74
C ASP A 134 -10.02 14.12 1.29
N LYS A 135 -8.79 14.32 0.77
CA LYS A 135 -8.44 14.02 -0.61
C LYS A 135 -7.25 13.06 -0.73
N VAL A 136 -7.37 12.16 -1.71
CA VAL A 136 -6.31 11.25 -2.15
C VAL A 136 -6.21 11.41 -3.66
N ASP A 137 -5.04 11.86 -4.14
CA ASP A 137 -4.80 12.10 -5.56
C ASP A 137 -4.16 10.85 -6.17
N ILE A 138 -4.90 10.15 -7.04
CA ILE A 138 -4.41 8.92 -7.68
C ILE A 138 -3.58 9.28 -8.92
N LEU A 139 -2.29 8.99 -8.89
CA LEU A 139 -1.35 9.24 -9.99
C LEU A 139 -1.23 8.05 -10.95
N LEU A 140 -1.34 6.84 -10.40
CA LEU A 140 -1.37 5.59 -11.16
C LEU A 140 -2.47 4.70 -10.57
N LYS A 141 -3.36 4.22 -11.43
CA LYS A 141 -4.37 3.24 -11.06
C LYS A 141 -3.83 1.84 -11.38
N PRO A 142 -4.06 0.84 -10.51
CA PRO A 142 -3.86 -0.55 -10.88
C PRO A 142 -4.91 -0.95 -11.94
N GLU A 143 -4.49 -1.79 -12.87
CA GLU A 143 -5.24 -2.16 -14.08
C GLU A 143 -5.44 -3.66 -14.22
N LEU A 144 -4.43 -4.47 -13.87
CA LEU A 144 -4.44 -5.92 -14.04
C LEU A 144 -4.01 -6.65 -12.77
N SER A 145 -4.33 -7.93 -12.72
CA SER A 145 -3.88 -8.86 -11.68
C SER A 145 -2.35 -8.91 -11.60
N PRO A 146 -1.79 -9.23 -10.42
CA PRO A 146 -0.35 -9.37 -10.23
C PRO A 146 0.27 -10.46 -11.11
N LEU A 147 1.50 -10.24 -11.58
CA LEU A 147 2.28 -11.22 -12.33
C LEU A 147 3.70 -11.35 -11.75
N PRO A 148 4.15 -12.55 -11.34
CA PRO A 148 3.34 -13.75 -11.12
C PRO A 148 2.31 -13.54 -10.01
N ASP A 149 1.21 -14.28 -10.06
CA ASP A 149 0.19 -14.24 -9.01
C ASP A 149 0.61 -15.12 -7.82
N ARG A 150 0.85 -14.48 -6.68
CA ARG A 150 1.17 -15.11 -5.39
C ARG A 150 0.14 -14.78 -4.30
N GLN A 151 -1.04 -14.29 -4.68
CA GLN A 151 -2.08 -13.85 -3.72
C GLN A 151 -2.49 -14.95 -2.74
N GLY A 152 -2.49 -16.21 -3.17
CA GLY A 152 -2.78 -17.35 -2.31
C GLY A 152 -1.84 -17.45 -1.10
N GLN A 153 -0.61 -16.96 -1.19
CA GLN A 153 0.29 -16.92 -0.05
C GLN A 153 -0.13 -15.86 0.97
N ALA A 154 -0.41 -14.63 0.54
CA ALA A 154 -0.87 -13.57 1.44
C ALA A 154 -2.18 -13.95 2.14
N ILE A 155 -3.11 -14.59 1.42
CA ILE A 155 -4.37 -15.09 1.98
C ILE A 155 -4.12 -16.10 3.09
N ARG A 156 -3.24 -17.09 2.88
CA ARG A 156 -2.90 -18.08 3.93
C ARG A 156 -2.28 -17.42 5.15
N GLU A 157 -1.40 -16.43 4.95
CA GLU A 157 -0.74 -15.72 6.05
C GLU A 157 -1.74 -14.88 6.87
N VAL A 158 -2.71 -14.21 6.24
CA VAL A 158 -3.78 -13.49 6.94
C VAL A 158 -4.68 -14.47 7.71
N MET A 159 -5.17 -15.53 7.04
CA MET A 159 -6.05 -16.51 7.68
C MET A 159 -5.36 -17.21 8.86
N GLY A 160 -4.06 -17.52 8.75
CA GLY A 160 -3.29 -18.14 9.82
C GLY A 160 -3.04 -17.24 11.04
N GLN A 161 -3.19 -15.92 10.89
CA GLN A 161 -3.11 -14.95 11.99
C GLN A 161 -4.48 -14.62 12.61
N GLY A 162 -5.58 -15.03 11.98
CA GLY A 162 -6.94 -14.71 12.39
C GLY A 162 -7.37 -13.29 12.01
N ILE A 163 -8.66 -13.10 11.74
CA ILE A 163 -9.23 -11.79 11.36
C ILE A 163 -9.95 -11.19 12.57
N PRO A 164 -9.54 -10.02 13.10
CA PRO A 164 -10.02 -9.51 14.40
C PRO A 164 -11.54 -9.35 14.54
N ASP A 165 -12.23 -8.99 13.46
CA ASP A 165 -13.67 -8.69 13.47
C ASP A 165 -14.54 -9.88 13.03
N PHE A 166 -13.96 -11.09 13.02
CA PHE A 166 -14.64 -12.34 12.69
C PHE A 166 -14.41 -13.33 13.85
N VAL A 167 -15.06 -13.06 14.97
CA VAL A 167 -15.40 -14.09 15.96
C VAL A 167 -16.81 -14.56 15.58
N GLU A 168 -16.92 -15.81 15.12
CA GLU A 168 -18.17 -16.41 14.63
C GLU A 168 -19.25 -16.45 15.73
N PHE A 169 -20.51 -16.24 15.31
CA PHE A 169 -21.69 -16.75 15.98
C PHE A 169 -21.95 -18.19 15.54
#